data_AF-A0A6N0ZET8-F1
#
_entry.id   AF-A0A6N0ZET8-F1
#
_cell.length_a   1.000
_cell.length_b   1.000
_cell.length_c   1.000
_cell.angle_alpha   90.00
_cell.angle_beta   90.00
_cell.angle_gamma   90.00
#
_symmetry.space_group_name_H-M   'P 1'
#
loop_
_entity.id
_entity.type
_entity.pdbx_description
1 polymer ?
#
loop_
_entity_poly.entity_id
_entity_poly.type
_entity_poly.pdbx_seq_one_letter_code
_entity_poly.pdbx_strand_id
1 'polypeptide(L)'
;MKQKQWPAAIDEAVGVVIATLSDNDKATIAAMAKAELIGLQMGPGAWIRNNLGLWKGNDALMRAIREHDQSMHPDDVSMVIVEAVWMRLRELVPKVH
;
A
#
# COMPACT_ATOMS: atom_id res chain seq x y z
N MET A 1 -14.01 23.39 4.74
CA MET A 1 -13.22 22.38 4.00
C MET A 1 -13.15 21.13 4.86
N LYS A 2 -13.60 19.96 4.39
CA LYS A 2 -13.36 18.71 5.12
C LYS A 2 -11.86 18.43 5.04
N GLN A 3 -11.17 18.33 6.18
CA GLN A 3 -9.79 17.84 6.20
C GLN A 3 -9.76 16.49 5.49
N LYS A 4 -8.82 16.32 4.56
CA LYS A 4 -8.59 15.04 3.91
C LYS A 4 -8.04 14.11 4.99
N GLN A 5 -8.88 13.20 5.49
CA GLN A 5 -8.46 12.21 6.48
C GLN A 5 -7.63 11.15 5.75
N TRP A 6 -6.33 11.19 5.95
CA TRP A 6 -5.42 10.16 5.47
C TRP A 6 -5.30 9.04 6.49
N PRO A 7 -5.02 7.80 6.04
CA PRO A 7 -4.64 6.73 6.94
C PRO A 7 -3.37 7.13 7.69
N ALA A 8 -3.31 6.80 8.98
CA ALA A 8 -2.18 7.07 9.86
C ALA A 8 -1.35 5.82 10.18
N ALA A 9 -1.89 4.64 9.89
CA ALA A 9 -1.22 3.34 10.08
C ALA A 9 -1.15 2.52 8.79
N ILE A 10 -0.20 1.58 8.73
CA ILE A 10 -0.04 0.66 7.58
C ILE A 10 -1.32 -0.13 7.33
N ASP A 11 -1.95 -0.68 8.37
CA ASP A 11 -3.19 -1.47 8.22
C ASP A 11 -4.33 -0.65 7.62
N GLU A 12 -4.46 0.62 8.01
CA GLU A 12 -5.46 1.52 7.44
C GLU A 12 -5.15 1.82 5.96
N ALA A 13 -3.88 2.07 5.63
CA ALA A 13 -3.45 2.30 4.26
C ALA A 13 -3.70 1.07 3.38
N VAL A 14 -3.40 -0.13 3.88
CA VAL A 14 -3.70 -1.41 3.23
C VAL A 14 -5.20 -1.56 2.99
N GLY A 15 -6.01 -1.30 4.02
CA GLY A 15 -7.48 -1.34 3.91
C GLY A 15 -8.03 -0.40 2.84
N VAL A 16 -7.53 0.84 2.79
CA VAL A 16 -7.90 1.82 1.76
C VAL A 16 -7.53 1.31 0.37
N VAL A 17 -6.32 0.81 0.16
CA VAL A 17 -5.89 0.31 -1.16
C VAL A 17 -6.73 -0.89 -1.58
N ILE A 18 -6.91 -1.89 -0.71
CA ILE A 18 -7.72 -3.08 -1.02
C ILE A 18 -9.16 -2.69 -1.39
N ALA A 19 -9.75 -1.72 -0.70
CA ALA A 19 -11.10 -1.23 -0.99
C ALA A 19 -11.23 -0.56 -2.37
N THR A 20 -10.12 -0.08 -2.95
CA THR A 20 -10.09 0.53 -4.30
C THR A 20 -9.83 -0.44 -5.43
N LEU A 21 -9.34 -1.66 -5.13
CA LEU A 21 -9.04 -2.67 -6.13
C LEU A 21 -10.30 -3.45 -6.54
N SER A 22 -10.41 -3.79 -7.82
CA SER A 22 -11.42 -4.76 -8.27
C SER A 22 -11.06 -6.17 -7.77
N ASP A 23 -12.04 -7.08 -7.74
CA ASP A 23 -11.76 -8.46 -7.31
C ASP A 23 -10.77 -9.18 -8.25
N ASN A 24 -10.78 -8.83 -9.54
CA ASN A 24 -9.79 -9.31 -10.50
C ASN A 24 -8.38 -8.79 -10.19
N ASP A 25 -8.24 -7.50 -9.85
CA ASP A 25 -6.93 -6.93 -9.48
C ASP A 25 -6.43 -7.54 -8.18
N LYS A 26 -7.31 -7.75 -7.19
CA LYS A 26 -6.97 -8.43 -5.93
C LYS A 26 -6.45 -9.83 -6.20
N ALA A 27 -7.14 -10.63 -7.02
CA ALA A 27 -6.72 -11.98 -7.36
C ALA A 27 -5.40 -11.99 -8.14
N THR A 28 -5.24 -11.07 -9.10
CA THR A 28 -4.01 -10.90 -9.88
C THR A 28 -2.83 -10.58 -8.98
N ILE A 29 -2.95 -9.56 -8.12
CA ILE A 29 -1.90 -9.17 -7.19
C ILE A 29 -1.57 -10.31 -6.24
N ALA A 30 -2.57 -10.98 -5.64
CA ALA A 30 -2.34 -12.09 -4.72
C ALA A 30 -1.53 -13.25 -5.36
N ALA A 31 -1.70 -13.48 -6.66
CA ALA A 31 -1.00 -14.51 -7.41
C ALA A 31 0.44 -14.13 -7.80
N MET A 32 0.82 -12.85 -7.74
CA MET A 32 2.17 -12.40 -8.10
C MET A 32 3.24 -12.97 -7.16
N ALA A 33 4.40 -13.28 -7.72
CA ALA A 33 5.62 -13.50 -6.95
C ALA A 33 6.13 -12.17 -6.39
N LYS A 34 6.82 -12.22 -5.23
CA LYS A 34 7.36 -11.01 -4.58
C LYS A 34 8.25 -10.18 -5.52
N ALA A 35 9.06 -10.85 -6.35
CA ALA A 35 9.94 -10.19 -7.32
C ALA A 35 9.19 -9.40 -8.40
N GLU A 36 7.92 -9.74 -8.67
CA GLU A 36 7.09 -9.07 -9.67
C GLU A 36 6.44 -7.80 -9.13
N LEU A 37 6.41 -7.60 -7.80
CA LEU A 37 5.78 -6.45 -7.16
C LEU A 37 6.40 -5.12 -7.59
N ILE A 38 7.68 -5.12 -8.01
CA ILE A 38 8.33 -3.93 -8.58
C ILE A 38 7.57 -3.38 -9.79
N GLY A 39 6.86 -4.24 -10.54
CA GLY A 39 5.99 -3.84 -11.65
C GLY A 39 4.79 -2.98 -11.21
N LEU A 40 4.42 -3.02 -9.91
CA LEU A 40 3.34 -2.23 -9.33
C LEU A 40 3.79 -0.84 -8.85
N GLN A 41 5.08 -0.51 -8.99
CA GLN A 41 5.60 0.84 -8.67
C GLN A 41 4.88 1.93 -9.49
N MET A 42 4.60 1.61 -10.76
CA MET A 42 3.71 2.38 -11.62
C MET A 42 2.28 1.87 -11.48
N GLY A 43 1.28 2.74 -11.61
CA GLY A 43 -0.12 2.36 -11.33
C GLY A 43 -0.40 2.37 -9.82
N PRO A 44 -0.48 1.22 -9.11
CA PRO A 44 -0.80 1.18 -7.68
C PRO A 44 0.15 2.02 -6.81
N GLY A 45 1.47 1.90 -6.98
CA GLY A 45 2.45 2.71 -6.23
C GLY A 45 2.27 4.21 -6.49
N ALA A 46 1.95 4.59 -7.73
CA ALA A 46 1.64 5.97 -8.10
C ALA A 46 0.34 6.48 -7.50
N TRP A 47 -0.68 5.64 -7.48
CA TRP A 47 -1.94 5.96 -6.85
C TRP A 47 -1.75 6.15 -5.34
N ILE A 48 -1.04 5.23 -4.67
CA ILE A 48 -0.76 5.27 -3.22
C ILE A 48 -0.09 6.59 -2.83
N ARG A 49 1.04 6.92 -3.46
CA ARG A 49 1.80 8.13 -3.09
C ARG A 49 1.04 9.44 -3.34
N ASN A 50 0.15 9.46 -4.33
CA ASN A 50 -0.64 10.63 -4.70
C ASN A 50 -1.92 10.80 -3.88
N ASN A 51 -2.53 9.69 -3.43
CA ASN A 51 -3.84 9.70 -2.78
C ASN A 51 -3.77 9.60 -1.26
N LEU A 52 -2.77 8.89 -0.71
CA LEU A 52 -2.55 8.75 0.73
C LEU A 52 -1.71 9.88 1.34
N GLY A 53 -1.38 10.91 0.55
CA GLY A 53 -0.73 12.11 1.05
C GLY A 53 0.75 11.96 1.36
N LEU A 54 1.44 10.95 0.81
CA LEU A 54 2.87 10.72 1.07
C LEU A 54 3.73 11.94 0.65
N TRP A 55 3.30 12.66 -0.40
CA TRP A 55 3.90 13.91 -0.86
C TRP A 55 3.30 15.18 -0.25
N LYS A 56 2.22 15.06 0.52
CA LYS A 56 1.37 16.18 0.95
C LYS A 56 1.38 16.39 2.47
N GLY A 57 2.29 15.72 3.18
CA GLY A 57 2.46 15.86 4.63
C GLY A 57 1.67 14.86 5.48
N ASN A 58 1.42 13.64 4.96
CA ASN A 58 0.93 12.55 5.82
C ASN A 58 2.03 11.99 6.74
N ASP A 59 2.53 12.84 7.64
CA ASP A 59 3.66 12.50 8.50
C ASP A 59 3.37 11.33 9.44
N ALA A 60 2.10 11.11 9.79
CA ALA A 60 1.69 10.00 10.64
C ALA A 60 1.98 8.65 9.97
N LEU A 61 1.49 8.44 8.75
CA LEU A 61 1.75 7.22 8.00
C LEU A 61 3.23 7.07 7.64
N MET A 62 3.88 8.18 7.24
CA MET A 62 5.30 8.17 6.92
C MET A 62 6.12 7.72 8.14
N ARG A 63 5.84 8.24 9.35
CA ARG A 63 6.53 7.83 10.57
C ARG A 63 6.23 6.38 10.95
N ALA A 64 4.98 5.95 10.80
CA ALA A 64 4.59 4.56 11.07
C ALA A 64 5.35 3.55 10.19
N ILE A 65 5.67 3.93 8.94
CA ILE A 65 6.43 3.07 8.01
C ILE A 65 7.94 3.21 8.20
N ARG A 66 8.41 4.42 8.49
CA ARG A 66 9.83 4.77 8.60
C ARG A 66 10.45 4.43 9.96
N GLU A 67 9.80 3.64 10.82
CA GLU A 67 10.23 3.41 12.21
C GLU A 67 11.74 3.09 12.34
N HIS A 68 12.29 2.32 11.39
CA HIS A 68 13.71 1.95 11.37
C HIS A 68 14.56 2.67 10.32
N ASP A 69 13.95 3.46 9.42
CA ASP A 69 14.68 4.23 8.41
C ASP A 69 13.90 5.51 8.05
N GLN A 70 14.34 6.62 8.64
CA GLN A 70 13.75 7.95 8.43
C GLN A 70 14.06 8.54 7.05
N SER A 71 14.99 7.94 6.29
CA SER A 71 15.43 8.43 4.97
C SER A 71 14.57 7.93 3.81
N MET A 72 13.72 6.91 4.03
CA MET A 72 12.89 6.31 2.95
C MET A 72 12.11 7.37 2.18
N HIS A 73 12.23 7.39 0.87
CA HIS A 73 11.50 8.32 0.02
C HIS A 73 9.99 7.96 -0.02
N PRO A 74 9.06 8.90 -0.32
CA PRO A 74 7.64 8.57 -0.52
C PRO A 74 7.39 7.44 -1.53
N ASP A 75 8.27 7.27 -2.52
CA ASP A 75 8.21 6.13 -3.44
C ASP A 75 8.54 4.80 -2.74
N ASP A 76 9.57 4.75 -1.89
CA ASP A 76 9.92 3.57 -1.10
C ASP A 76 8.80 3.19 -0.14
N VAL A 77 8.23 4.20 0.53
CA VAL A 77 7.08 4.03 1.42
C VAL A 77 5.87 3.46 0.66
N SER A 78 5.65 3.90 -0.59
CA SER A 78 4.58 3.34 -1.41
C SER A 78 4.79 1.86 -1.73
N MET A 79 6.04 1.43 -1.91
CA MET A 79 6.37 0.02 -2.15
C MET A 79 6.20 -0.85 -0.91
N VAL A 80 6.48 -0.32 0.28
CA VAL A 80 6.17 -1.02 1.54
C VAL A 80 4.66 -1.26 1.66
N ILE A 81 3.83 -0.28 1.31
CA ILE A 81 2.37 -0.44 1.31
C ILE A 81 1.92 -1.45 0.25
N VAL A 82 2.50 -1.44 -0.95
CA VAL A 82 2.21 -2.45 -1.99
C VAL A 82 2.51 -3.86 -1.50
N GLU A 83 3.66 -4.07 -0.85
CA GLU A 83 4.03 -5.37 -0.29
C GLU A 83 3.06 -5.81 0.82
N ALA A 84 2.66 -4.89 1.70
CA ALA A 84 1.69 -5.18 2.76
C ALA A 84 0.30 -5.53 2.19
N VAL A 85 -0.15 -4.84 1.14
CA VAL A 85 -1.39 -5.19 0.42
C VAL A 85 -1.30 -6.58 -0.17
N TRP A 86 -0.19 -6.91 -0.83
CA TRP A 86 0.04 -8.23 -1.40
C TRP A 86 0.00 -9.34 -0.34
N MET A 87 0.65 -9.15 0.81
CA MET A 87 0.59 -10.10 1.92
C MET A 87 -0.84 -10.30 2.42
N ARG A 88 -1.56 -9.20 2.70
CA ARG A 88 -2.93 -9.26 3.20
C ARG A 88 -3.87 -9.95 2.21
N LEU A 89 -3.74 -9.70 0.91
CA LEU A 89 -4.56 -10.38 -0.10
C LEU A 89 -4.33 -11.88 -0.11
N ARG A 90 -3.09 -12.35 0.08
CA ARG A 90 -2.76 -13.79 0.17
C ARG A 90 -3.28 -14.47 1.43
N GLU A 91 -3.44 -13.73 2.52
CA GLU A 91 -4.10 -14.22 3.75
C GLU A 91 -5.61 -14.37 3.55
N LEU A 92 -6.22 -13.50 2.73
CA LEU A 92 -7.65 -13.52 2.43
C LEU A 92 -8.02 -14.61 1.40
N VAL A 93 -7.09 -15.06 0.57
CA VAL A 93 -7.33 -16.19 -0.34
C VAL A 93 -7.44 -17.48 0.50
N PRO A 94 -8.57 -18.19 0.45
CA PRO A 94 -8.72 -19.45 1.18
C PRO A 94 -7.66 -20.44 0.72
N LYS A 95 -6.81 -20.91 1.66
CA LYS A 95 -5.95 -22.06 1.41
C LYS A 95 -6.86 -23.28 1.32
N VAL A 96 -7.06 -23.82 0.12
CA VAL A 96 -7.67 -25.14 -0.05
C VAL A 96 -6.61 -26.14 0.39
N HIS A 97 -6.85 -26.81 1.53
CA HIS A 97 -6.00 -27.89 2.04
C HIS A 97 -6.62 -29.22 1.62
#